data_AF-A0A1V4M4J6-F1
#
_entry.id   AF-A0A1V4M4J6-F1
#
_cell.length_a   1.000
_cell.length_b   1.000
_cell.length_c   1.000
_cell.angle_alpha   90.00
_cell.angle_beta   90.00
_cell.angle_gamma   90.00
#
_symmetry.space_group_name_H-M   'P 1'
#
loop_
_entity.id
_entity.type
_entity.pdbx_description
1 polymer ?
#
loop_
_entity_poly.entity_id
_entity_poly.type
_entity_poly.pdbx_seq_one_letter_code
_entity_poly.pdbx_strand_id
1 'polypeptide(L)' 'MNINLSNDWVLTDEHPSSSYKQPVLVKHQTKEAFAAGDLLRLTEQGGFHAAYTIVWMLVEDLQLSKSEQRFVEKFIW' A
#
# COMPACT_ATOMS: atom_id res chain seq x y z
N MET A 1 -6.72 -7.88 7.07
CA MET A 1 -6.99 -7.73 5.63
C MET A 1 -5.67 -7.58 4.92
N ASN A 2 -5.58 -8.18 3.74
CA ASN A 2 -4.35 -8.28 2.97
C ASN A 2 -4.72 -8.21 1.48
N ILE A 3 -4.27 -7.15 0.79
CA ILE A 3 -4.58 -6.89 -0.63
C ILE A 3 -3.27 -6.86 -1.40
N ASN A 4 -3.09 -7.80 -2.32
CA ASN A 4 -1.95 -7.79 -3.23
C ASN A 4 -2.18 -6.71 -4.28
N LEU A 5 -1.36 -5.66 -4.26
CA LEU A 5 -1.44 -4.56 -5.21
C LEU A 5 -0.62 -4.86 -6.48
N SER A 6 0.47 -5.59 -6.34
CA SER A 6 1.33 -6.08 -7.43
C SER A 6 2.22 -7.22 -6.91
N ASN A 7 3.13 -7.72 -7.73
CA ASN A 7 4.14 -8.69 -7.30
C ASN A 7 5.08 -8.16 -6.20
N ASP A 8 5.25 -6.84 -6.12
CA ASP A 8 6.19 -6.20 -5.19
C ASP A 8 5.51 -5.57 -3.98
N TRP A 9 4.21 -5.31 -4.05
CA TRP A 9 3.51 -4.46 -3.07
C TRP A 9 2.23 -5.09 -2.56
N VAL A 10 2.05 -5.02 -1.24
CA VAL A 10 0.86 -5.48 -0.54
C VAL A 10 0.37 -4.42 0.44
N LEU A 11 -0.94 -4.19 0.48
CA LEU A 11 -1.58 -3.34 1.48
C LEU A 11 -2.18 -4.23 2.56
N THR A 12 -1.78 -4.05 3.82
CA THR A 12 -2.25 -4.91 4.91
C THR A 12 -2.33 -4.20 6.25
N ASP A 13 -3.21 -4.68 7.14
CA ASP A 13 -3.29 -4.26 8.55
C ASP A 13 -2.78 -5.36 9.51
N GLU A 14 -2.19 -6.42 8.96
CA GLU A 14 -1.69 -7.60 9.69
C GLU A 14 -0.19 -7.50 10.00
N HIS A 15 0.53 -6.55 9.41
CA HIS A 15 1.95 -6.33 9.66
C HIS A 15 2.19 -5.77 11.09
N PRO A 16 3.30 -6.10 11.79
CA PRO A 16 3.59 -5.57 13.12
C PRO A 16 3.65 -4.03 13.22
N SER A 17 3.99 -3.36 12.12
CA SER A 17 3.99 -1.88 12.03
C SER A 17 2.58 -1.27 11.93
N SER A 18 1.55 -2.08 11.68
CA SER A 18 0.15 -1.65 11.71
C SER A 18 -0.26 -1.36 13.15
N SER A 19 -0.54 -0.09 13.44
CA SER A 19 -1.09 0.35 14.73
C SER A 19 -2.60 0.53 14.62
N TYR A 20 -3.39 0.04 15.58
CA TYR A 20 -4.85 0.20 15.61
C TYR A 20 -5.57 -0.20 14.31
N LYS A 21 -5.11 -1.27 13.64
CA LYS A 21 -5.65 -1.74 12.36
C LYS A 21 -5.56 -0.68 11.25
N GLN A 22 -4.59 0.22 11.32
CA GLN A 22 -4.29 1.14 10.24
C GLN A 22 -3.55 0.39 9.12
N PRO A 23 -4.00 0.50 7.86
CA PRO A 23 -3.31 -0.15 6.76
C PRO A 23 -1.89 0.39 6.62
N VAL A 24 -0.97 -0.48 6.23
CA VAL A 24 0.41 -0.15 5.85
C VAL A 24 0.72 -0.77 4.50
N LEU A 25 1.49 -0.06 3.68
CA LEU A 25 2.01 -0.59 2.42
C LEU A 25 3.29 -1.36 2.73
N VAL A 26 3.40 -2.61 2.29
CA VAL A 26 4.57 -3.45 2.55
C VAL A 26 5.21 -3.89 1.24
N LYS A 27 6.54 -3.81 1.16
CA LYS A 27 7.30 -4.34 0.03
C LYS A 27 7.53 -5.84 0.22
N HIS A 28 7.10 -6.67 -0.71
CA HIS A 28 7.17 -8.13 -0.60
C HIS A 28 8.58 -8.66 -0.36
N GLN A 29 9.58 -8.07 -1.05
CA GLN A 29 10.96 -8.53 -1.04
C GLN A 29 11.68 -8.19 0.27
N THR A 30 11.56 -6.95 0.75
CA THR A 30 12.29 -6.46 1.93
C THR A 30 11.50 -6.58 3.22
N LYS A 31 10.19 -6.83 3.14
CA LYS A 31 9.25 -6.76 4.28
C LYS A 31 9.20 -5.39 4.96
N GLU A 32 9.71 -4.36 4.31
CA GLU A 32 9.65 -3.00 4.80
C GLU A 32 8.22 -2.45 4.67
N ALA A 33 7.75 -1.80 5.73
CA ALA A 33 6.40 -1.26 5.83
C ALA A 33 6.43 0.27 5.84
N PHE A 34 5.50 0.87 5.11
CA PHE A 34 5.39 2.29 4.86
C PHE A 34 3.99 2.78 5.24
N ALA A 35 3.95 3.88 5.98
CA ALA A 35 2.73 4.65 6.21
C ALA A 35 2.39 5.47 4.96
N ALA A 36 1.15 5.95 4.88
CA ALA A 36 0.62 6.69 3.74
C ALA A 36 1.51 7.86 3.28
N GLY A 37 2.09 8.60 4.23
CA GLY A 37 2.92 9.78 3.96
C GLY A 37 4.40 9.49 3.62
N ASP A 38 4.85 8.24 3.74
CA ASP A 38 6.25 7.90 3.50
C ASP A 38 6.61 8.04 2.02
N LEU A 39 7.79 8.59 1.75
CA LEU A 39 8.29 8.78 0.38
C LEU A 39 9.09 7.56 -0.05
N LEU A 40 8.64 6.91 -1.11
CA LEU A 40 9.32 5.75 -1.71
C LEU A 40 9.29 5.82 -3.24
N ARG A 41 10.10 4.96 -3.86
CA ARG A 41 10.14 4.83 -5.32
C ARG A 41 9.47 3.54 -5.75
N LEU A 42 8.63 3.62 -6.77
CA LEU A 42 7.99 2.44 -7.36
C LEU A 42 9.02 1.57 -8.11
N THR A 43 9.97 2.21 -8.79
CA THR A 43 11.09 1.58 -9.51
C THR A 43 12.40 2.30 -9.15
N GLU A 44 13.55 1.63 -9.30
CA GLU A 44 14.86 2.23 -8.94
C GLU A 44 15.16 3.53 -9.71
N GLN A 45 14.70 3.59 -10.96
CA GLN A 45 14.87 4.74 -11.87
C GLN A 45 13.77 5.81 -11.72
N GLY A 46 12.70 5.52 -10.98
CA GLY A 46 11.56 6.42 -10.79
C GLY A 46 11.81 7.54 -9.78
N GLY A 47 10.92 8.54 -9.82
CA GLY A 47 10.85 9.59 -8.80
C GLY A 47 10.37 9.06 -7.45
N PHE A 48 10.55 9.86 -6.40
CA PHE A 48 9.93 9.61 -5.10
C PHE A 48 8.47 10.06 -5.12
N HIS A 49 7.59 9.22 -4.61
CA HIS A 49 6.18 9.49 -4.43
C HIS A 49 5.77 9.10 -3.02
N ALA A 50 4.76 9.77 -2.48
CA ALA A 50 4.16 9.32 -1.23
C ALA A 50 3.52 7.94 -1.42
N ALA A 51 3.54 7.11 -0.38
CA ALA A 51 2.99 5.76 -0.42
C ALA A 51 1.51 5.75 -0.84
N TYR A 52 0.70 6.72 -0.39
CA TYR A 52 -0.70 6.83 -0.81
C TYR A 52 -0.84 7.03 -2.33
N THR A 53 0.07 7.78 -2.96
CA THR A 53 0.05 8.02 -4.41
C THR A 53 0.38 6.73 -5.16
N ILE A 54 1.35 5.97 -4.65
CA ILE A 54 1.72 4.67 -5.23
C ILE A 54 0.58 3.68 -5.10
N VAL A 55 -0.07 3.60 -3.94
CA VAL A 55 -1.24 2.74 -3.76
C VAL A 55 -2.34 3.14 -4.73
N TRP A 56 -2.64 4.44 -4.87
CA TRP A 56 -3.64 4.93 -5.81
C TRP A 56 -3.34 4.50 -7.26
N MET A 57 -2.08 4.62 -7.73
CA MET A 57 -1.67 4.17 -9.06
C MET A 57 -1.79 2.65 -9.25
N LEU A 58 -1.45 1.86 -8.23
CA LEU A 58 -1.45 0.40 -8.33
C LEU A 58 -2.87 -0.20 -8.30
N VAL A 59 -3.85 0.50 -7.73
CA VAL A 59 -5.23 -0.01 -7.63
C VAL A 59 -6.10 0.32 -8.84
N GLU A 60 -5.68 1.23 -9.73
CA GLU A 60 -6.51 1.64 -10.89
C GLU A 60 -6.92 0.46 -11.77
N ASP A 61 -6.04 -0.54 -11.93
CA ASP A 61 -6.27 -1.72 -12.77
C ASP A 61 -6.79 -2.95 -11.99
N LEU A 62 -7.06 -2.83 -10.68
CA LEU A 62 -7.49 -3.94 -9.83
C LEU A 62 -9.01 -3.99 -9.65
N GLN A 63 -9.58 -5.19 -9.80
CA GLN A 63 -10.97 -5.44 -9.41
C GLN A 63 -11.08 -5.67 -7.91
N LEU A 64 -11.30 -4.58 -7.16
CA LEU A 64 -11.46 -4.62 -5.71
C LEU A 64 -12.93 -4.79 -5.29
N SER A 65 -13.17 -5.63 -4.29
CA SER A 65 -14.45 -5.70 -3.58
C SER A 65 -14.73 -4.40 -2.82
N LYS A 66 -15.99 -4.17 -2.42
CA LYS A 66 -16.36 -2.98 -1.63
C LYS A 66 -15.59 -2.85 -0.31
N SER A 67 -15.27 -3.97 0.33
CA SER A 67 -14.47 -3.98 1.56
C SER A 67 -13.02 -3.59 1.30
N GLU A 68 -12.45 -4.03 0.19
CA GLU A 68 -11.08 -3.71 -0.22
C GLU A 68 -10.95 -2.25 -0.65
N GLN A 69 -11.94 -1.72 -1.39
CA GLN A 69 -12.00 -0.31 -1.74
C GLN A 69 -11.98 0.59 -0.49
N ARG A 70 -12.83 0.29 0.50
CA ARG A 70 -12.84 1.03 1.78
C ARG A 70 -11.51 0.93 2.54
N PHE A 71 -10.84 -0.23 2.44
CA PHE A 71 -9.56 -0.45 3.08
C PHE A 71 -8.44 0.36 2.41
N VAL A 72 -8.46 0.45 1.07
CA VAL A 72 -7.58 1.33 0.28
C VAL A 72 -7.86 2.80 0.60
N GLU A 73 -9.13 3.21 0.62
CA GLU A 73 -9.53 4.58 0.99
C GLU A 73 -8.99 4.96 2.37
N LYS A 74 -9.08 4.07 3.36
CA LYS A 74 -8.52 4.26 4.71
C LYS A 74 -7.00 4.47 4.71
N PHE A 75 -6.28 3.96 3.72
CA PHE A 75 -4.84 4.21 3.60
C PHE A 75 -4.55 5.56 2.94
N ILE A 76 -5.39 5.98 2.01
CA ILE A 76 -5.17 7.21 1.22
C ILE A 76 -5.61 8.47 1.97
N TRP A 77 -6.64 8.38 2.82
CA TRP A 77 -7.29 9.51 3.51
C TRP A 77 -7.20 9.39 5.04
#